data_AF-A0A4Y2TMJ3-F1
#
_entry.id   AF-A0A4Y2TMJ3-F1
#
_cell.length_a   1.000
_cell.length_b   1.000
_cell.length_c   1.000
_cell.angle_alpha   90.00
_cell.angle_beta   90.00
_cell.angle_gamma   90.00
#
_symmetry.space_group_name_H-M   'P 1'
#
loop_
_entity.id
_entity.type
_entity.pdbx_description
1 polymer ?
#
loop_
_entity_poly.entity_id
_entity_poly.type
_entity_poly.pdbx_seq_one_letter_code
_entity_poly.pdbx_strand_id
1 'polypeptide(L)'
;MFHEETVFQYTQEKLLANECNKKCFIELLKKALQKANFCLQQAIEVTDLTIVNTAISVAPHYDSVRVVGEDIDLLVLLTALASTHSNLFSQKCGRGKTPDSYYSTTSQIAKKVEKRLPFHFP
;
A
#
# COMPACT_ATOMS: atom_id res chain seq x y z
N MET A 1 22.55 13.56 8.36
CA MET A 1 21.48 13.52 7.33
C MET A 1 21.85 12.39 6.40
N PHE A 2 20.92 11.51 6.04
CA PHE A 2 21.26 10.38 5.16
C PHE A 2 21.14 10.75 3.69
N HIS A 3 21.89 10.02 2.88
CA HIS A 3 21.98 10.08 1.43
C HIS A 3 21.90 8.66 0.84
N GLU A 4 21.76 8.57 -0.47
CA GLU A 4 21.53 7.31 -1.22
C GLU A 4 22.61 6.24 -0.96
N GLU A 5 23.83 6.64 -0.60
CA GLU A 5 24.98 5.76 -0.34
C GLU A 5 25.21 5.46 1.16
N THR A 6 24.31 5.90 2.05
CA THR A 6 24.55 5.79 3.50
C THR A 6 24.29 4.37 3.99
N VAL A 7 25.32 3.71 4.51
CA VAL A 7 25.18 2.38 5.16
C VAL A 7 24.42 2.56 6.48
N PHE A 8 23.26 1.90 6.58
CA PHE A 8 22.40 1.99 7.76
C PHE A 8 23.02 1.24 8.95
N GLN A 9 23.54 1.99 9.92
CA GLN A 9 24.04 1.45 11.20
C GLN A 9 23.06 1.68 12.37
N TYR A 10 21.91 2.29 12.12
CA TYR A 10 20.94 2.69 13.15
C TYR A 10 19.63 1.90 13.02
N THR A 11 18.94 1.71 14.14
CA THR A 11 17.58 1.15 14.14
C THR A 11 16.60 2.11 13.46
N GLN A 12 15.49 1.59 12.96
CA GLN A 12 14.46 2.38 12.25
C GLN A 12 13.96 3.55 13.11
N GLU A 13 13.72 3.31 14.41
CA GLU A 13 13.19 4.33 15.32
C GLU A 13 14.18 5.48 15.47
N LYS A 14 15.47 5.17 15.59
CA LYS A 14 16.52 6.18 15.77
C LYS A 14 16.76 6.99 14.50
N LEU A 15 16.59 6.37 13.34
CA LEU A 15 16.71 7.07 12.06
C LEU A 15 15.52 7.99 11.79
N LEU A 16 14.31 7.49 12.04
CA LEU A 16 13.06 8.23 11.83
C LEU A 16 12.82 9.25 12.94
N ALA A 17 13.53 9.24 14.07
CA ALA A 17 13.40 10.28 15.09
C ALA A 17 13.83 11.68 14.61
N ASN A 18 14.65 11.78 13.56
CA ASN A 18 15.13 13.04 13.01
C ASN A 18 14.22 13.54 11.87
N GLU A 19 13.66 14.74 12.00
CA GLU A 19 12.74 15.33 11.00
C GLU A 19 13.38 15.53 9.61
N CYS A 20 14.66 15.92 9.55
CA CYS A 20 15.37 16.04 8.27
C CYS A 20 15.56 14.68 7.60
N ASN A 21 15.77 13.63 8.39
CA ASN A 21 15.82 12.27 7.89
C ASN A 21 14.43 11.84 7.38
N LYS A 22 13.33 12.08 8.11
CA LYS A 22 11.97 11.77 7.62
C LYS A 22 11.70 12.39 6.24
N LYS A 23 12.00 13.68 6.08
CA LYS A 23 11.83 14.39 4.79
C LYS A 23 12.70 13.79 3.69
N CYS A 24 13.97 13.52 3.98
CA CYS A 24 14.88 12.90 3.01
C CYS A 24 14.41 11.49 2.60
N PHE A 25 13.78 10.76 3.52
CA PHE A 25 13.25 9.41 3.26
C PHE A 25 12.14 9.44 2.24
N ILE A 26 11.18 10.34 2.45
CA ILE A 26 10.03 10.50 1.58
C ILE A 26 10.51 10.90 0.17
N GLU A 27 11.47 11.82 0.07
CA GLU A 27 12.03 12.24 -1.22
C GLU A 27 12.78 11.12 -1.95
N LEU A 28 13.61 10.34 -1.25
CA LEU A 28 14.31 9.21 -1.85
C LEU A 28 13.33 8.09 -2.28
N LEU A 29 12.34 7.78 -1.44
CA LEU A 29 11.29 6.81 -1.77
C LEU A 29 10.49 7.26 -3.00
N LYS A 30 10.11 8.53 -3.06
CA LYS A 30 9.44 9.14 -4.22
C LYS A 30 10.25 8.96 -5.49
N LYS A 31 11.54 9.28 -5.47
CA LYS A 31 12.43 9.10 -6.64
C LYS A 31 12.54 7.65 -7.07
N ALA A 32 12.67 6.72 -6.11
CA ALA A 32 12.75 5.30 -6.40
C ALA A 32 11.47 4.76 -7.04
N LEU A 33 10.30 5.16 -6.52
CA LEU A 33 8.99 4.78 -7.07
C LEU A 33 8.77 5.36 -8.48
N GLN A 34 9.12 6.63 -8.69
CA GLN A 34 9.06 7.25 -10.02
C GLN A 34 9.99 6.55 -11.03
N LYS A 35 11.20 6.16 -10.61
CA LYS A 35 12.14 5.40 -11.44
C LYS A 35 11.63 4.00 -11.80
N ALA A 36 10.83 3.38 -10.91
CA ALA A 36 10.14 2.12 -11.17
C ALA A 36 8.81 2.30 -11.96
N ASN A 37 8.56 3.49 -12.50
CA ASN A 37 7.38 3.86 -13.29
C ASN A 37 6.05 3.81 -12.51
N PHE A 38 6.09 3.99 -11.19
CA PHE A 38 4.89 4.18 -10.39
C PHE A 38 4.43 5.64 -10.42
N CYS A 39 3.12 5.83 -10.54
CA CYS A 39 2.49 7.13 -10.32
C CYS A 39 2.48 7.45 -8.81
N LEU A 40 2.91 8.66 -8.44
CA LEU A 40 2.89 9.12 -7.06
C LEU A 40 1.77 10.14 -6.84
N GLN A 41 0.98 9.93 -5.78
CA GLN A 41 0.00 10.88 -5.30
C GLN A 41 0.25 11.16 -3.82
N GLN A 42 0.39 12.43 -3.44
CA GLN A 42 0.54 12.84 -2.04
C GLN A 42 -0.83 13.26 -1.49
N ALA A 43 -1.27 12.63 -0.39
CA ALA A 43 -2.50 13.03 0.28
C ALA A 43 -2.32 14.37 0.99
N ILE A 44 -3.30 15.26 0.84
CA ILE A 44 -3.27 16.62 1.43
C ILE A 44 -3.89 16.63 2.83
N GLU A 45 -4.96 15.85 3.05
CA GLU A 45 -5.80 15.97 4.25
C GLU A 45 -6.07 14.62 4.93
N VAL A 46 -6.57 13.61 4.19
CA VAL A 46 -6.80 12.26 4.74
C VAL A 46 -6.24 11.19 3.79
N THR A 47 -5.23 10.47 4.27
CA THR A 47 -4.52 9.45 3.48
C THR A 47 -5.43 8.28 3.11
N ASP A 48 -6.16 7.70 4.07
CA ASP A 48 -6.96 6.48 3.83
C ASP A 48 -8.14 6.73 2.89
N LEU A 49 -8.87 7.84 3.07
CA LEU A 49 -9.94 8.25 2.17
C LEU A 49 -9.42 8.51 0.76
N THR A 50 -8.25 9.14 0.62
CA THR A 50 -7.65 9.39 -0.69
C THR A 50 -7.33 8.07 -1.39
N ILE A 51 -6.77 7.09 -0.67
CA ILE A 51 -6.45 5.77 -1.24
C ILE A 51 -7.72 5.05 -1.69
N VAL A 52 -8.76 5.01 -0.85
CA VAL A 52 -10.01 4.32 -1.17
C VAL A 52 -10.75 5.00 -2.32
N ASN A 53 -10.84 6.33 -2.33
CA ASN A 53 -11.49 7.06 -3.42
C ASN A 53 -10.74 6.89 -4.74
N THR A 54 -9.40 6.91 -4.73
CA THR A 54 -8.62 6.62 -5.94
C THR A 54 -8.91 5.20 -6.43
N ALA A 55 -8.96 4.20 -5.55
CA ALA A 55 -9.26 2.82 -5.92
C ALA A 55 -10.67 2.67 -6.54
N ILE A 56 -11.68 3.33 -5.96
CA ILE A 56 -13.06 3.38 -6.50
C ILE A 56 -13.10 4.05 -7.87
N SER A 57 -12.39 5.17 -8.02
CA SER A 57 -12.34 5.92 -9.28
C SER A 57 -11.71 5.12 -10.42
N VAL A 58 -10.67 4.34 -10.13
CA VAL A 58 -10.01 3.51 -11.15
C VAL A 58 -10.73 2.18 -11.39
N ALA A 59 -11.57 1.71 -10.46
CA ALA A 59 -12.25 0.42 -10.57
C ALA A 59 -12.98 0.19 -11.90
N PRO A 60 -13.72 1.14 -12.50
CA PRO A 60 -14.37 0.92 -13.80
C PRO A 60 -13.40 0.71 -14.97
N HIS A 61 -12.13 1.08 -14.82
CA HIS A 61 -11.13 1.05 -15.88
C HIS A 61 -10.23 -0.20 -15.86
N TYR A 62 -10.33 -1.04 -14.83
CA TYR A 62 -9.46 -2.21 -14.65
C TYR A 62 -10.26 -3.43 -14.20
N ASP A 63 -9.86 -4.61 -14.69
CA ASP A 63 -10.50 -5.89 -14.32
C ASP A 63 -10.32 -6.25 -12.85
N SER A 64 -9.23 -5.78 -12.22
CA SER A 64 -8.92 -6.01 -10.82
C SER A 64 -8.10 -4.86 -10.25
N VAL A 65 -8.57 -4.26 -9.17
CA VAL A 65 -7.90 -3.18 -8.44
C VAL A 65 -7.60 -3.65 -7.03
N ARG A 66 -6.39 -3.32 -6.56
CA ARG A 66 -5.90 -3.80 -5.27
C ARG A 66 -5.37 -2.66 -4.41
N VAL A 67 -5.84 -2.62 -3.18
CA VAL A 67 -5.40 -1.69 -2.13
C VAL A 67 -4.50 -2.46 -1.17
N VAL A 68 -3.22 -2.09 -1.12
CA VAL A 68 -2.21 -2.75 -0.27
C VAL A 68 -2.01 -1.92 1.00
N GLY A 69 -2.20 -2.53 2.17
CA GLY A 69 -2.02 -1.85 3.47
C GLY A 69 -2.17 -2.82 4.64
N GLU A 70 -1.60 -2.48 5.79
CA GLU A 70 -1.75 -3.28 7.02
C GLU A 70 -2.93 -2.83 7.90
N ASP A 71 -3.37 -1.58 7.72
CA ASP A 71 -4.37 -0.91 8.56
C ASP A 71 -5.77 -1.49 8.37
N ILE A 72 -6.42 -1.81 9.48
CA ILE A 72 -7.78 -2.36 9.49
C ILE A 72 -8.79 -1.30 9.03
N ASP A 73 -8.54 -0.03 9.37
CA ASP A 73 -9.38 1.09 8.98
C ASP A 73 -9.51 1.22 7.45
N LEU A 74 -8.44 0.89 6.72
CA LEU A 74 -8.45 0.89 5.25
C LEU A 74 -9.36 -0.20 4.69
N LEU A 75 -9.38 -1.39 5.31
CA LEU A 75 -10.29 -2.48 4.94
C LEU A 75 -11.75 -2.13 5.26
N VAL A 76 -12.00 -1.55 6.43
CA VAL A 76 -13.35 -1.12 6.84
C VAL A 76 -13.87 -0.03 5.91
N LEU A 77 -13.04 0.97 5.60
CA LEU A 77 -13.38 2.07 4.72
C LEU A 77 -13.64 1.61 3.28
N LEU A 78 -12.80 0.69 2.77
CA LEU A 78 -13.00 0.07 1.46
C LEU A 78 -14.31 -0.72 1.41
N THR A 79 -14.64 -1.47 2.46
CA THR A 79 -15.90 -2.23 2.53
C THR A 79 -17.11 -1.29 2.60
N ALA A 80 -17.01 -0.20 3.34
CA ALA A 80 -18.10 0.77 3.48
C ALA A 80 -18.37 1.55 2.18
N LEU A 81 -17.32 2.03 1.50
CA LEU A 81 -17.45 2.91 0.34
C LEU A 81 -17.51 2.14 -1.00
N ALA A 82 -16.89 0.97 -1.10
CA ALA A 82 -16.77 0.21 -2.34
C ALA A 82 -17.57 -1.11 -2.33
N SER A 83 -18.61 -1.23 -1.49
CA SER A 83 -19.46 -2.43 -1.39
C SER A 83 -20.12 -2.85 -2.71
N THR A 84 -20.28 -1.92 -3.66
CA THR A 84 -20.85 -2.15 -4.98
C THR A 84 -19.83 -2.62 -6.03
N HIS A 85 -18.53 -2.55 -5.74
CA HIS A 85 -17.46 -2.85 -6.68
C HIS A 85 -16.86 -4.22 -6.40
N SER A 86 -17.19 -5.23 -7.21
CA SER A 86 -16.72 -6.61 -7.04
C SER A 86 -15.26 -6.85 -7.45
N ASN A 87 -14.66 -5.90 -8.18
CA ASN A 87 -13.29 -5.95 -8.66
C ASN A 87 -12.28 -5.24 -7.75
N LEU A 88 -12.70 -4.79 -6.56
CA LEU A 88 -11.84 -4.15 -5.57
C LEU A 88 -11.46 -5.12 -4.44
N PHE A 89 -10.15 -5.21 -4.17
CA PHE A 89 -9.58 -6.10 -3.16
C PHE A 89 -8.63 -5.36 -2.23
N SER A 90 -8.66 -5.71 -0.94
CA SER A 90 -7.61 -5.33 0.01
C SER A 90 -6.57 -6.45 0.11
N GLN A 91 -5.29 -6.09 0.05
CA GLN A 91 -4.16 -6.99 0.31
C GLN A 91 -3.45 -6.57 1.59
N LYS A 92 -3.39 -7.52 2.52
CA LYS A 92 -2.54 -7.42 3.69
C LYS A 92 -1.26 -8.20 3.44
N CYS A 93 -0.13 -7.50 3.49
CA CYS A 93 1.19 -8.14 3.39
C CYS A 93 1.40 -9.08 4.58
N GLY A 94 1.87 -10.29 4.29
CA GLY A 94 2.27 -11.25 5.31
C GLY A 94 3.54 -10.79 6.04
N ARG A 95 3.68 -11.18 7.31
CA ARG A 95 4.91 -10.98 8.08
C ARG A 95 5.71 -12.27 8.19
N GLY A 96 7.01 -12.21 7.90
CA GLY A 96 7.93 -13.34 8.01
C GLY A 96 7.57 -14.49 7.06
N LYS A 97 7.19 -15.66 7.62
CA LYS A 97 6.80 -16.85 6.84
C LYS A 97 5.32 -16.90 6.48
N THR A 98 4.53 -15.91 6.89
CA THR A 98 3.10 -15.89 6.58
C THR A 98 2.85 -15.35 5.17
N PRO A 99 1.97 -15.98 4.37
CA PRO A 99 1.62 -15.48 3.05
C PRO A 99 0.70 -14.26 3.13
N ASP A 100 0.68 -13.49 2.05
CA ASP A 100 -0.25 -12.37 1.89
C ASP A 100 -1.70 -12.82 1.96
N SER A 101 -2.54 -11.96 2.54
CA SER A 101 -3.98 -12.19 2.68
C SER A 101 -4.77 -11.23 1.81
N TYR A 102 -5.84 -11.74 1.20
CA TYR A 102 -6.72 -10.98 0.31
C TYR A 102 -8.14 -10.93 0.84
N TYR A 103 -8.75 -9.75 0.80
CA TYR A 103 -10.11 -9.52 1.24
C TYR A 103 -10.91 -8.84 0.12
N SER A 104 -12.10 -9.36 -0.17
CA SER A 104 -13.04 -8.79 -1.13
C SER A 104 -14.06 -7.91 -0.40
N THR A 105 -14.51 -6.85 -1.06
CA THR A 105 -15.57 -5.94 -0.58
C THR A 105 -16.97 -6.56 -0.66
N THR A 106 -17.18 -7.55 -1.53
CA THR A 106 -18.50 -8.10 -1.88
C THR A 106 -18.83 -9.44 -1.20
N SER A 107 -17.83 -10.15 -0.68
CA SER A 107 -18.07 -11.39 0.05
C SER A 107 -17.97 -11.15 1.55
N GLN A 108 -19.11 -11.17 2.25
CA GLN A 108 -19.12 -11.68 3.61
C GLN A 108 -18.41 -13.05 3.57
N ILE A 109 -17.42 -13.24 4.43
CA ILE A 109 -16.40 -14.33 4.42
C ILE A 109 -15.12 -13.91 3.68
N ALA A 110 -14.12 -13.51 4.47
CA ALA A 110 -12.71 -13.51 4.10
C ALA A 110 -12.31 -14.89 3.57
N LYS A 111 -12.41 -15.11 2.26
CA LYS A 111 -11.74 -16.24 1.63
C LYS A 111 -10.24 -15.92 1.65
N LYS A 112 -9.50 -16.58 2.55
CA LYS A 112 -8.04 -16.65 2.50
C LYS A 112 -7.66 -17.31 1.18
N VAL A 113 -7.53 -16.52 0.13
CA VAL A 113 -7.07 -16.99 -1.18
C VAL A 113 -5.55 -17.08 -1.10
N GLU A 114 -5.04 -18.27 -0.74
CA GLU A 114 -3.63 -18.60 -0.87
C GLU A 114 -3.30 -18.79 -2.37
N LYS A 115 -3.25 -17.68 -3.12
CA LYS A 115 -2.67 -17.67 -4.47
C LYS A 115 -1.28 -17.09 -4.36
N ARG A 116 -0.28 -17.97 -4.38
CA ARG A 116 1.08 -17.58 -4.81
C ARG A 116 0.97 -17.14 -6.26
N LEU A 117 0.82 -15.84 -6.50
CA LEU A 117 1.09 -15.27 -7.81
C LEU A 117 2.62 -15.12 -7.93
N PRO A 118 3.24 -15.54 -9.05
CA PRO A 118 4.67 -15.49 -9.23
C PRO A 118 5.04 -14.04 -9.58
N PHE A 119 5.27 -13.20 -8.57
CA PHE A 119 6.02 -11.98 -8.78
C PHE A 119 7.49 -12.33 -8.73
N HIS A 120 8.06 -12.66 -9.89
CA HIS A 120 9.49 -12.53 -10.12
C HIS A 120 9.73 -11.08 -10.56
N PHE A 121 10.27 -10.26 -9.68
CA PHE A 121 10.86 -9.00 -10.09
C PHE A 121 12.18 -9.31 -10.81
N PRO A 122 12.47 -8.72 -11.98
CA PRO A 122 13.80 -8.75 -12.56
C PRO A 122 14.83 -8.02 -11.69
#